data_AF-A0A925K0I2-F1
#
_entry.id   AF-A0A925K0I2-F1
#
_cell.length_a   1.000
_cell.length_b   1.000
_cell.length_c   1.000
_cell.angle_alpha   90.00
_cell.angle_beta   90.00
_cell.angle_gamma   90.00
#
_symmetry.space_group_name_H-M   'P 1'
#
loop_
_entity.id
_entity.type
_entity.pdbx_description
1 polymer ?
#
loop_
_entity_poly.entity_id
_entity_poly.type
_entity_poly.pdbx_seq_one_letter_code
_entity_poly.pdbx_strand_id
1 'polypeptide(L)' 'LLYLRDKTQKIPHVYFGWSEGNPLKYLLKYIAFGEGDTAPLTHEVLRQVVDDPEQRPAVHVGGY' A
#
# COMPACT_ATOMS: atom_id res chain seq x y z
N LEU A 1 1.51 8.59 6.59
CA LEU A 1 2.62 8.84 5.64
C LEU A 1 2.85 10.33 5.41
N LEU A 2 1.85 11.09 4.95
CA LEU A 2 1.99 12.53 4.70
C LEU A 2 2.46 13.33 5.92
N TYR A 3 1.90 13.07 7.11
CA TYR A 3 2.38 13.68 8.35
C TYR A 3 3.87 13.46 8.61
N LEU A 4 4.38 12.24 8.38
CA LEU A 4 5.80 11.92 8.55
C LEU A 4 6.65 12.64 7.50
N ARG A 5 6.20 12.68 6.24
CA ARG A 5 6.84 13.46 5.19
C ARG A 5 6.99 14.91 5.60
N ASP A 6 5.90 15.53 6.04
CA ASP A 6 5.86 16.96 6.34
C ASP A 6 6.72 17.29 7.59
N LYS A 7 6.76 16.40 8.59
CA LYS A 7 7.59 16.58 9.79
C LYS A 7 9.07 16.31 9.60
N THR A 8 9.41 15.33 8.75
CA THR A 8 10.80 14.87 8.59
C THR A 8 11.48 15.40 7.34
N GLN A 9 10.72 15.97 6.41
CA GLN A 9 11.18 16.40 5.08
C GLN A 9 11.83 15.24 4.28
N LYS A 10 11.42 14.00 4.57
CA LYS A 10 11.85 12.78 3.87
C LYS A 10 10.64 12.09 3.25
N ILE A 11 10.83 11.44 2.10
CA ILE A 11 9.77 10.64 1.47
C ILE A 11 9.68 9.28 2.19
N PRO A 12 8.58 8.98 2.91
CA PRO A 12 8.46 7.74 3.65
C PRO A 12 8.01 6.60 2.74
N HIS A 13 8.41 5.38 3.11
CA HIS A 13 8.06 4.15 2.41
C HIS A 13 7.17 3.29 3.33
N VAL A 14 6.12 2.68 2.78
CA VAL A 14 5.28 1.70 3.47
C VAL A 14 5.40 0.35 2.78
N TYR A 15 5.49 -0.71 3.57
CA TYR A 15 5.63 -2.09 3.11
C TYR A 15 4.42 -2.88 3.58
N PHE A 16 3.68 -3.43 2.61
CA PHE A 16 2.57 -4.32 2.88
C PHE A 16 3.02 -5.76 2.68
N GLY A 17 2.90 -6.54 3.76
CA GLY A 17 3.12 -7.98 3.74
C GLY A 17 1.90 -8.72 3.21
N TRP A 18 2.13 -9.88 2.59
CA TRP A 18 1.09 -10.90 2.52
C TRP A 18 0.70 -11.26 3.95
N SER A 19 -0.61 -11.36 4.23
CA SER A 19 -1.05 -11.96 5.48
C SER A 19 -0.47 -13.36 5.59
N GLU A 20 0.10 -13.73 6.74
CA GLU A 20 0.71 -15.05 6.95
C GLU A 20 -0.33 -16.17 6.75
N GLY A 21 -0.28 -16.89 5.61
CA GLY A 21 -1.21 -17.98 5.32
C GLY A 21 -1.10 -18.62 3.93
N ASN A 22 -1.84 -19.71 3.72
CA ASN A 22 -1.85 -20.51 2.48
C ASN A 22 -2.32 -19.67 1.26
N PRO A 23 -1.52 -19.54 0.18
CA PRO A 23 -1.84 -18.77 -1.03
C PRO A 23 -3.22 -19.05 -1.63
N LEU A 24 -3.71 -20.28 -1.53
CA LEU A 24 -5.04 -20.67 -2.03
C LEU A 24 -6.19 -19.99 -1.28
N LYS A 25 -6.03 -19.74 0.03
CA LYS A 25 -7.06 -19.11 0.87
C LYS A 25 -7.24 -17.63 0.48
N TYR A 26 -6.17 -16.97 0.05
CA TYR A 26 -6.20 -15.57 -0.38
C TYR A 26 -6.79 -15.40 -1.78
N LEU A 27 -6.47 -16.31 -2.70
CA LEU A 27 -7.12 -16.34 -4.00
C LEU A 27 -8.65 -16.53 -3.85
N LEU A 28 -9.07 -17.43 -2.95
CA LEU A 28 -10.48 -17.63 -2.62
C LEU A 28 -11.12 -16.38 -1.98
N LYS A 29 -10.41 -15.67 -1.10
CA LYS A 29 -10.91 -14.45 -0.46
C LYS A 29 -11.07 -13.29 -1.47
N TYR A 30 -10.10 -13.13 -2.36
CA TYR A 30 -10.14 -12.16 -3.44
C TYR A 30 -11.35 -12.40 -4.37
N ILE A 31 -11.58 -13.65 -4.78
CA ILE A 31 -12.71 -14.04 -5.62
C ILE A 31 -14.05 -13.89 -4.88
N ALA A 32 -14.12 -14.26 -3.59
CA ALA A 32 -15.37 -14.32 -2.84
C ALA A 32 -15.87 -12.97 -2.33
N PHE A 33 -14.97 -12.03 -2.02
CA PHE A 33 -15.35 -10.75 -1.39
C PHE A 33 -14.92 -9.51 -2.18
N GLY A 34 -14.15 -9.66 -3.26
CA GLY A 34 -13.52 -8.52 -3.95
C GLY A 34 -12.54 -7.74 -3.07
N GLU A 35 -12.20 -8.27 -1.89
CA GLU A 35 -11.24 -7.69 -0.95
C GLU A 35 -9.81 -8.02 -1.39
N GLY A 36 -9.18 -7.09 -2.10
CA GLY A 36 -7.76 -7.09 -2.41
C GLY A 36 -7.42 -5.76 -3.06
N ASP A 37 -6.50 -4.93 -2.59
CA ASP A 37 -5.43 -5.09 -1.63
C ASP A 37 -5.29 -3.72 -0.93
N THR A 38 -5.01 -3.70 0.37
CA THR A 38 -4.77 -2.45 1.11
C THR A 38 -3.65 -1.62 0.47
N ALA A 39 -2.70 -2.27 -0.20
CA ALA A 39 -1.58 -1.62 -0.86
C ALA A 39 -1.93 -0.83 -2.14
N PRO A 40 -2.52 -1.41 -3.20
CA PRO A 40 -3.09 -0.66 -4.32
C PRO A 40 -4.05 0.45 -3.90
N LEU A 41 -4.93 0.19 -2.92
CA LEU A 41 -5.84 1.22 -2.41
C LEU A 41 -5.06 2.38 -1.78
N THR A 42 -4.07 2.08 -0.94
CA THR A 42 -3.20 3.09 -0.33
C THR A 42 -2.45 3.88 -1.40
N HIS A 43 -1.92 3.20 -2.42
CA HIS A 43 -1.24 3.86 -3.53
C HIS A 43 -2.18 4.81 -4.29
N GLU A 44 -3.41 4.38 -4.54
CA GLU A 44 -4.41 5.18 -5.27
C GLU A 44 -4.87 6.40 -4.48
N VAL A 45 -5.09 6.25 -3.17
CA VAL A 45 -5.36 7.39 -2.28
C VAL A 45 -4.20 8.39 -2.32
N LEU A 46 -2.95 7.91 -2.24
CA LEU A 46 -1.77 8.78 -2.34
C LEU A 46 -1.62 9.45 -3.71
N ARG A 47 -2.00 8.76 -4.79
CA ARG A 47 -2.02 9.32 -6.15
C ARG A 47 -3.02 10.45 -6.31
N GLN A 48 -4.17 10.35 -5.65
CA GLN A 48 -5.23 11.36 -5.73
C GLN A 48 -4.96 12.61 -4.87
N VAL A 49 -4.25 12.46 -3.75
CA VAL A 49 -4.00 13.57 -2.82
C VAL A 49 -2.61 14.22 -2.96
N VAL A 50 -1.68 13.57 -3.67
CA VAL A 50 -0.35 14.11 -3.95
C VAL A 50 -0.12 14.15 -5.45
N ASP A 51 -0.28 15.33 -6.03
CA ASP A 51 -0.12 15.57 -7.47
C ASP A 51 1.31 15.27 -7.93
N ASP A 52 2.30 15.81 -7.24
CA ASP A 52 3.72 15.61 -7.53
C ASP A 52 4.18 14.18 -7.18
N PRO A 53 4.53 13.33 -8.16
CA PRO A 53 5.01 11.98 -7.91
C PRO A 53 6.30 11.91 -7.08
N GLU A 54 7.18 12.92 -7.14
CA GLU A 54 8.44 12.94 -6.39
C GLU A 54 8.20 13.18 -4.89
N GLN A 55 7.07 13.79 -4.53
CA GLN A 55 6.65 14.04 -3.15
C GLN A 55 5.73 12.95 -2.59
N ARG A 56 5.44 11.91 -3.39
CA ARG A 56 4.49 10.86 -3.04
C ARG A 56 5.18 9.74 -2.25
N PRO A 57 4.68 9.39 -1.06
CA PRO A 57 5.16 8.21 -0.33
C PRO A 57 5.10 6.93 -1.17
N ALA A 58 6.16 6.12 -1.11
CA ALA A 58 6.24 4.88 -1.87
C ALA A 58 5.49 3.74 -1.17
N VAL A 59 4.74 2.96 -1.95
CA VAL A 59 4.00 1.77 -1.47
C VAL A 59 4.63 0.52 -2.08
N HIS A 60 5.11 -0.37 -1.23
CA HIS A 60 5.73 -1.64 -1.62
C HIS A 60 4.86 -2.82 -1.20
N VAL A 61 4.79 -3.84 -2.05
CA VAL A 61 4.07 -5.10 -1.78
C VAL A 61 5.03 -6.25 -1.94
N GLY A 62 5.15 -7.10 -0.92
CA GLY A 62 6.03 -8.27 -0.94
C GLY A 62 5.86 -9.15 0.29
N GLY A 63 6.25 -10.41 0.19
CA GLY A 63 6.46 -11.30 1.33
C GLY A 63 7.94 -11.40 1.63
N TYR A 64 8.28 -11.65 2.90
CA TYR A 64 9.64 -11.97 3.32
C TYR A 64 10.24 -13.12 2.50
#